data_AF-A0A1W1DDC7-F1
#
_entry.id   AF-A0A1W1DDC7-F1
#
_cell.length_a   1.000
_cell.length_b   1.000
_cell.length_c   1.000
_cell.angle_alpha   90.00
_cell.angle_beta   90.00
_cell.angle_gamma   90.00
#
_symmetry.space_group_name_H-M   'P 1'
#
loop_
_entity.id
_entity.type
_entity.pdbx_description
1 polymer ?
#
loop_
_entity_poly.entity_id
_entity_poly.type
_entity_poly.pdbx_seq_one_letter_code
_entity_poly.pdbx_strand_id
1 'polypeptide(L)'
;MMQSIQGKKQEFDIFQIDARSVSTSNKKIPDNLVKHDNPSVRSISNKRVFKLQMQMGPELMMGAMSGSTDLLKINGKSMNINRIDEVVKAGSVELWEIENTSMMPHPFHIHNVQFKIVSRPSKIKGHELGFKDVVLVRPHETVQVLIKFPQFSDAKTPYMYHCHILEHEDHGMMGQFVVV
;
A
#
# COMPACT_ATOMS: atom_id res chain seq x y z
N MET A 1 26.03 -15.56 20.19
CA MET A 1 26.85 -14.33 20.23
C MET A 1 26.08 -13.21 19.53
N MET A 2 25.29 -12.42 20.26
CA MET A 2 24.71 -11.19 19.72
C MET A 2 25.80 -10.11 19.78
N GLN A 3 26.50 -9.90 18.67
CA GLN A 3 27.38 -8.74 18.57
C GLN A 3 26.51 -7.48 18.50
N SER A 4 26.65 -6.68 19.55
CA SER A 4 26.40 -5.24 19.63
C SER A 4 26.15 -4.56 18.27
N ILE A 5 24.89 -4.25 17.98
CA ILE A 5 24.49 -3.23 17.00
C ILE A 5 24.58 -1.85 17.68
N GLN A 6 25.66 -1.56 18.39
CA GLN A 6 26.03 -0.16 18.61
C GLN A 6 26.64 0.30 17.29
N GLY A 7 25.81 0.93 16.47
CA GLY A 7 26.29 1.71 15.34
C GLY A 7 27.46 2.56 15.83
N LYS A 8 28.63 2.36 15.21
CA LYS A 8 29.77 3.25 15.44
C LYS A 8 29.25 4.67 15.26
N LYS A 9 29.65 5.60 16.14
CA LYS A 9 29.40 7.04 15.92
C LYS A 9 30.09 7.42 14.62
N GLN A 10 29.37 7.28 13.52
CA GLN A 10 29.80 7.60 12.19
C GLN A 10 29.20 8.97 11.90
N GLU A 11 30.05 9.93 11.60
CA GLU A 11 29.59 11.21 11.09
C GLU A 11 29.06 10.97 9.67
N PHE A 12 27.83 11.39 9.44
CA PHE A 12 27.19 11.34 8.14
C PHE A 12 27.08 12.77 7.62
N ASP A 13 27.35 12.96 6.34
CA ASP A 13 26.99 14.20 5.66
C ASP A 13 25.47 14.30 5.63
N ILE A 14 24.91 15.17 6.47
CA ILE A 14 23.47 15.43 6.49
C ILE A 14 23.19 16.52 5.47
N PHE A 15 22.33 16.21 4.50
CA PHE A 15 21.76 17.23 3.64
C PHE A 15 20.90 18.19 4.49
N GLN A 16 21.36 19.44 4.63
CA GLN A 16 20.67 20.47 5.40
C GLN A 16 20.07 21.51 4.46
N ILE A 17 18.76 21.76 4.58
CA ILE A 17 18.10 22.91 3.99
C ILE A 17 18.03 24.01 5.07
N ASP A 18 18.75 25.12 4.88
CA ASP A 18 18.67 26.30 5.74
C ASP A 18 17.92 27.43 5.02
N ALA A 19 16.68 27.67 5.44
CA ALA A 19 15.82 28.70 4.88
C ALA A 19 16.02 30.09 5.53
N ARG A 20 17.01 30.29 6.42
CA ARG A 20 17.18 31.58 7.12
C ARG A 20 17.64 32.72 6.22
N SER A 21 18.35 32.40 5.15
CA SER A 21 18.92 33.39 4.21
C SER A 21 18.24 33.38 2.84
N VAL A 22 17.09 32.71 2.70
CA VAL A 22 16.37 32.64 1.41
C VAL A 22 15.53 33.89 1.19
N SER A 23 15.50 34.36 -0.07
CA SER A 23 14.64 35.47 -0.47
C SER A 23 13.17 35.10 -0.29
N THR A 24 12.37 36.05 0.18
CA THR A 24 10.93 35.85 0.36
C THR A 24 10.27 35.53 -0.97
N SER A 25 9.48 34.46 -1.01
CA SER A 25 8.71 34.10 -2.21
C SER A 25 7.64 35.16 -2.48
N ASN A 26 7.52 35.60 -3.73
CA ASN A 26 6.41 36.43 -4.21
C ASN A 26 5.19 35.58 -4.65
N LYS A 27 5.26 34.25 -4.54
CA LYS A 27 4.16 33.34 -4.84
C LYS A 27 3.17 33.35 -3.67
N LYS A 28 1.89 33.50 -3.99
CA LYS A 28 0.80 33.34 -3.02
C LYS A 28 0.46 31.87 -2.86
N ILE A 29 0.16 31.45 -1.64
CA ILE A 29 -0.44 30.14 -1.38
C ILE A 29 -1.85 30.16 -1.99
N PRO A 30 -2.23 29.17 -2.81
CA PRO A 30 -3.58 29.11 -3.35
C PRO A 30 -4.61 28.99 -2.23
N ASP A 31 -5.70 29.77 -2.32
CA ASP A 31 -6.82 29.68 -1.37
C ASP A 31 -7.61 28.37 -1.51
N ASN A 32 -7.44 27.67 -2.65
CA ASN A 32 -8.12 26.42 -2.97
C ASN A 32 -7.13 25.40 -3.53
N LEU A 33 -7.32 24.14 -3.12
CA LEU A 33 -6.58 23.01 -3.70
C LEU A 33 -7.08 22.67 -5.11
N VAL A 34 -6.21 22.06 -5.90
CA VAL A 34 -6.55 21.56 -7.24
C VAL A 34 -7.71 20.57 -7.13
N LYS A 35 -8.72 20.73 -8.00
CA LYS A 35 -9.79 19.75 -8.15
C LYS A 35 -9.29 18.60 -9.01
N HIS A 36 -9.41 17.39 -8.48
CA HIS A 36 -9.06 16.18 -9.19
C HIS A 36 -10.27 15.60 -9.91
N ASP A 37 -10.04 15.07 -11.13
CA ASP A 37 -11.02 14.27 -11.85
C ASP A 37 -11.17 12.90 -11.17
N ASN A 38 -12.00 12.86 -10.15
CA ASN A 38 -12.24 11.64 -9.38
C ASN A 38 -12.96 10.61 -10.27
N PRO A 39 -12.55 9.33 -10.24
CA PRO A 39 -13.30 8.28 -10.92
C PRO A 39 -14.74 8.24 -10.37
N SER A 40 -15.73 8.01 -11.23
CA SER A 40 -17.13 7.96 -10.81
C SER A 40 -17.46 6.56 -10.28
N VAL A 41 -18.20 6.49 -9.17
CA VAL A 41 -18.74 5.21 -8.66
C VAL A 41 -19.63 4.51 -9.71
N ARG A 42 -20.25 5.27 -10.62
CA ARG A 42 -21.03 4.72 -11.74
C ARG A 42 -20.19 4.04 -12.82
N SER A 43 -18.88 4.29 -12.85
CA SER A 43 -17.94 3.68 -13.81
C SER A 43 -17.31 2.39 -13.30
N ILE A 44 -17.63 1.95 -12.07
CA ILE A 44 -17.10 0.71 -11.51
C ILE A 44 -17.50 -0.47 -12.41
N SER A 45 -16.51 -1.09 -13.03
CA SER A 45 -16.67 -2.27 -13.88
C SER A 45 -16.39 -3.57 -13.15
N ASN A 46 -15.69 -3.52 -12.01
CA ASN A 46 -15.36 -4.71 -11.22
C ASN A 46 -15.13 -4.36 -9.74
N LYS A 47 -15.28 -5.36 -8.87
CA LYS A 47 -15.03 -5.24 -7.42
C LYS A 47 -14.13 -6.39 -6.97
N ARG A 48 -13.11 -6.07 -6.17
CA ARG A 48 -12.16 -7.05 -5.60
C ARG A 48 -12.06 -6.91 -4.09
N VAL A 49 -11.68 -7.99 -3.42
CA VAL A 49 -11.44 -8.01 -1.97
C VAL A 49 -10.03 -8.49 -1.71
N PHE A 50 -9.31 -7.78 -0.84
CA PHE A 50 -7.95 -8.08 -0.42
C PHE A 50 -7.92 -8.20 1.10
N LYS A 51 -7.67 -9.41 1.60
CA LYS A 51 -7.60 -9.70 3.04
C LYS A 51 -6.16 -9.73 3.50
N LEU A 52 -5.78 -8.77 4.33
CA LEU A 52 -4.47 -8.70 4.96
C LEU A 52 -4.48 -9.59 6.20
N GLN A 53 -3.71 -10.67 6.16
CA GLN A 53 -3.75 -11.74 7.16
C GLN A 53 -2.37 -11.90 7.79
N MET A 54 -2.34 -11.87 9.12
CA MET A 54 -1.16 -12.15 9.93
C MET A 54 -1.56 -13.18 10.98
N GLN A 55 -0.94 -14.36 10.93
CA GLN A 55 -1.17 -15.41 11.90
C GLN A 55 -0.42 -15.06 13.19
N MET A 56 -1.16 -14.80 14.28
CA MET A 56 -0.61 -14.47 15.59
C MET A 56 -0.63 -15.69 16.51
N GLY A 57 0.30 -15.75 17.46
CA GLY A 57 0.32 -16.79 18.51
C GLY A 57 1.54 -17.71 18.46
N PRO A 58 1.48 -18.91 19.07
CA PRO A 58 2.59 -19.86 19.10
C PRO A 58 3.13 -20.20 17.71
N GLU A 59 2.28 -20.16 16.70
CA GLU A 59 2.62 -20.40 15.29
C GLU A 59 3.50 -19.30 14.71
N LEU A 60 3.34 -18.03 15.12
CA LEU A 60 4.26 -16.95 14.72
C LEU A 60 5.65 -17.19 15.30
N MET A 61 5.73 -17.59 16.58
CA MET A 61 7.00 -17.91 17.25
C MET A 61 7.68 -19.14 16.64
N MET A 62 6.95 -20.23 16.44
CA MET A 62 7.43 -21.45 15.79
C MET A 62 7.82 -21.18 14.33
N GLY A 63 7.04 -20.38 13.61
CA GLY A 63 7.29 -20.00 12.23
C GLY A 63 8.55 -19.14 12.10
N ALA A 64 8.71 -18.13 12.96
CA ALA A 64 9.92 -17.30 13.00
C ALA A 64 11.17 -18.13 13.38
N MET A 65 11.05 -19.09 14.30
CA MET A 65 12.15 -20.00 14.65
C MET A 65 12.50 -21.00 13.54
N SER A 66 11.52 -21.38 12.71
CA SER A 66 11.72 -22.33 11.60
C SER A 66 11.98 -21.67 10.25
N GLY A 67 11.97 -20.33 10.18
CA GLY A 67 12.13 -19.58 8.93
C GLY A 67 10.91 -19.67 8.00
N SER A 68 9.73 -19.98 8.53
CA SER A 68 8.50 -20.07 7.74
C SER A 68 8.08 -18.70 7.20
N THR A 69 7.90 -18.62 5.88
CA THR A 69 7.38 -17.44 5.17
C THR A 69 5.86 -17.46 5.04
N ASP A 70 5.15 -18.41 5.67
CA ASP A 70 3.72 -18.63 5.44
C ASP A 70 2.80 -17.95 6.47
N LEU A 71 3.36 -16.99 7.22
CA LEU A 71 2.71 -16.31 8.34
C LEU A 71 1.98 -15.02 7.93
N LEU A 72 2.37 -14.46 6.78
CA LEU A 72 1.92 -13.14 6.31
C LEU A 72 1.40 -13.27 4.88
N LYS A 73 0.11 -13.00 4.70
CA LYS A 73 -0.63 -13.37 3.49
C LYS A 73 -1.54 -12.25 3.02
N ILE A 74 -1.79 -12.23 1.72
CA ILE A 74 -2.94 -11.54 1.14
C ILE A 74 -3.85 -12.58 0.48
N ASN A 75 -5.14 -12.58 0.81
CA ASN A 75 -6.12 -13.53 0.27
C ASN A 75 -5.71 -15.01 0.46
N GLY A 76 -5.13 -15.32 1.61
CA GLY A 76 -4.69 -16.67 2.00
C GLY A 76 -3.42 -17.13 1.31
N LYS A 77 -2.78 -16.28 0.49
CA LYS A 77 -1.59 -16.62 -0.28
C LYS A 77 -0.40 -15.78 0.18
N SER A 78 0.72 -16.46 0.37
CA SER A 78 2.03 -15.83 0.49
C SER A 78 2.56 -15.53 -0.92
N MET A 79 3.48 -14.58 -1.02
CA MET A 79 4.09 -14.19 -2.29
C MET A 79 4.66 -15.41 -3.05
N ASN A 80 4.41 -15.46 -4.35
CA ASN A 80 5.05 -16.39 -5.28
C ASN A 80 5.35 -15.66 -6.59
N ILE A 81 6.63 -15.50 -6.91
CA ILE A 81 7.09 -14.75 -8.09
C ILE A 81 6.58 -15.32 -9.41
N ASN A 82 6.27 -16.61 -9.46
CA ASN A 82 5.78 -17.30 -10.66
C ASN A 82 4.25 -17.29 -10.79
N ARG A 83 3.54 -16.56 -9.93
CA ARG A 83 2.07 -16.54 -9.87
C ARG A 83 1.55 -15.11 -10.10
N ILE A 84 0.61 -14.96 -11.03
CA ILE A 84 -0.23 -13.77 -11.14
C ILE A 84 -1.45 -13.98 -10.26
N ASP A 85 -1.67 -13.08 -9.30
CA ASP A 85 -2.81 -13.17 -8.39
C ASP A 85 -4.05 -12.50 -8.97
N GLU A 86 -3.88 -11.36 -9.65
CA GLU A 86 -4.98 -10.60 -10.23
C GLU A 86 -4.72 -10.25 -11.70
N VAL A 87 -5.77 -10.34 -12.52
CA VAL A 87 -5.77 -9.88 -13.91
C VAL A 87 -6.79 -8.75 -14.02
N VAL A 88 -6.29 -7.54 -14.28
CA VAL A 88 -7.09 -6.31 -14.32
C VAL A 88 -7.28 -5.87 -15.74
N LYS A 89 -8.50 -5.45 -16.10
CA LYS A 89 -8.77 -4.97 -17.46
C LYS A 89 -8.19 -3.57 -17.67
N ALA A 90 -7.47 -3.35 -18.77
CA ALA A 90 -6.97 -2.03 -19.14
C ALA A 90 -8.11 -1.00 -19.28
N GLY A 91 -7.88 0.22 -18.81
CA GLY A 91 -8.86 1.30 -18.81
C GLY A 91 -10.05 1.14 -17.86
N SER A 92 -10.11 0.05 -17.08
CA SER A 92 -11.19 -0.22 -16.15
C SER A 92 -11.15 0.70 -14.93
N VAL A 93 -12.31 0.88 -14.30
CA VAL A 93 -12.42 1.46 -12.97
C VAL A 93 -12.87 0.35 -12.02
N GLU A 94 -12.08 0.06 -11.01
CA GLU A 94 -12.37 -1.01 -10.06
C GLU A 94 -12.51 -0.47 -8.63
N LEU A 95 -13.41 -1.08 -7.86
CA LEU A 95 -13.53 -0.86 -6.42
C LEU A 95 -12.80 -1.98 -5.68
N TRP A 96 -11.76 -1.65 -4.94
CA TRP A 96 -11.01 -2.62 -4.14
C TRP A 96 -11.38 -2.44 -2.66
N GLU A 97 -11.79 -3.52 -2.01
CA GLU A 97 -12.02 -3.58 -0.56
C GLU A 97 -10.83 -4.22 0.11
N ILE A 98 -10.13 -3.45 0.94
CA ILE A 98 -8.96 -3.93 1.66
C ILE A 98 -9.38 -4.15 3.11
N GLU A 99 -9.44 -5.41 3.51
CA GLU A 99 -9.85 -5.87 4.84
C GLU A 99 -8.61 -6.29 5.62
N ASN A 100 -8.40 -5.71 6.80
CA ASN A 100 -7.37 -6.20 7.72
C ASN A 100 -8.00 -7.13 8.76
N THR A 101 -7.68 -8.42 8.68
CA THR A 101 -8.23 -9.43 9.60
C THR A 101 -7.36 -9.65 10.83
N SER A 102 -6.30 -8.85 11.01
CA SER A 102 -5.31 -9.01 12.09
C SER A 102 -5.39 -7.93 13.16
N MET A 103 -4.62 -8.09 14.22
CA MET A 103 -4.54 -7.16 15.36
C MET A 103 -3.57 -5.99 15.15
N MET A 104 -2.79 -5.98 14.07
CA MET A 104 -1.80 -4.94 13.76
C MET A 104 -2.27 -4.11 12.55
N PRO A 105 -2.07 -2.77 12.54
CA PRO A 105 -2.31 -1.98 11.34
C PRO A 105 -1.35 -2.37 10.20
N HIS A 106 -1.85 -2.40 8.97
CA HIS A 106 -1.02 -2.67 7.77
C HIS A 106 -1.19 -1.52 6.75
N PRO A 107 -0.10 -0.89 6.30
CA PRO A 107 -0.14 0.03 5.17
C PRO A 107 -0.22 -0.76 3.86
N PHE A 108 -1.38 -0.77 3.20
CA PHE A 108 -1.54 -1.40 1.89
C PHE A 108 -1.05 -0.47 0.78
N HIS A 109 -0.10 -0.94 -0.02
CA HIS A 109 0.46 -0.24 -1.18
C HIS A 109 0.12 -0.97 -2.48
N ILE A 110 -0.10 -0.21 -3.56
CA ILE A 110 -0.24 -0.71 -4.93
C ILE A 110 0.68 0.07 -5.87
N HIS A 111 1.34 -0.63 -6.78
CA HIS A 111 2.21 -0.03 -7.81
C HIS A 111 1.39 0.46 -9.00
N ASN A 112 2.02 1.24 -9.90
CA ASN A 112 1.49 1.76 -11.18
C ASN A 112 0.36 2.80 -11.10
N VAL A 113 -0.53 2.69 -10.11
CA VAL A 113 -1.76 3.48 -10.04
C VAL A 113 -1.89 4.17 -8.69
N GLN A 114 -2.68 5.24 -8.70
CA GLN A 114 -3.19 5.85 -7.48
C GLN A 114 -4.68 5.59 -7.37
N PHE A 115 -5.22 5.72 -6.17
CA PHE A 115 -6.60 5.48 -5.83
C PHE A 115 -7.19 6.60 -4.97
N LYS A 116 -8.51 6.64 -4.93
CA LYS A 116 -9.29 7.48 -4.02
C LYS A 116 -9.88 6.60 -2.93
N ILE A 117 -9.68 6.98 -1.66
CA ILE A 117 -10.42 6.34 -0.57
C ILE A 117 -11.87 6.85 -0.63
N VAL A 118 -12.82 5.93 -0.77
CA VAL A 118 -14.25 6.27 -0.94
C VAL A 118 -15.11 5.86 0.24
N SER A 119 -14.65 4.90 1.04
CA SER A 119 -15.31 4.49 2.27
C SER A 119 -14.31 3.89 3.26
N ARG A 120 -14.52 4.16 4.54
CA ARG A 120 -13.90 3.45 5.66
C ARG A 120 -14.70 3.70 6.95
N PRO A 121 -14.63 2.81 7.96
CA PRO A 121 -15.34 2.99 9.24
C PRO A 121 -14.99 4.29 9.95
N SER A 122 -13.70 4.63 10.01
CA SER A 122 -13.25 5.89 10.60
C SER A 122 -13.31 6.99 9.55
N LYS A 123 -14.42 7.75 9.49
CA LYS A 123 -14.66 8.87 8.54
C LYS A 123 -13.38 9.42 7.89
N ILE A 124 -13.36 9.44 6.55
CA ILE A 124 -12.23 9.88 5.73
C ILE A 124 -11.69 11.24 6.21
N LYS A 125 -10.39 11.29 6.51
CA LYS A 125 -9.72 12.49 7.01
C LYS A 125 -9.21 13.38 5.88
N GLY A 126 -8.92 14.65 6.19
CA GLY A 126 -8.45 15.62 5.19
C GLY A 126 -7.24 15.15 4.36
N HIS A 127 -6.26 14.51 5.00
CA HIS A 127 -5.06 13.98 4.32
C HIS A 127 -5.34 12.75 3.43
N GLU A 128 -6.55 12.19 3.48
CA GLU A 128 -7.00 11.03 2.70
C GLU A 128 -7.86 11.45 1.51
N LEU A 129 -8.14 12.75 1.35
CA LEU A 129 -8.97 13.28 0.26
C LEU A 129 -8.24 13.34 -1.08
N GLY A 130 -6.91 13.24 -1.09
CA GLY A 130 -6.10 13.23 -2.31
C GLY A 130 -6.10 11.86 -3.01
N PHE A 131 -5.36 11.77 -4.11
CA PHE A 131 -4.95 10.49 -4.65
C PHE A 131 -3.85 9.89 -3.76
N LYS A 132 -3.94 8.58 -3.51
CA LYS A 132 -2.99 7.82 -2.70
C LYS A 132 -2.58 6.56 -3.42
N ASP A 133 -1.40 6.06 -3.11
CA ASP A 133 -0.86 4.76 -3.50
C ASP A 133 -0.66 3.85 -2.28
N VAL A 134 -0.67 4.43 -1.07
CA VAL A 134 -0.62 3.72 0.22
C VAL A 134 -1.80 4.14 1.10
N VAL A 135 -2.45 3.18 1.77
CA VAL A 135 -3.48 3.43 2.78
C VAL A 135 -3.25 2.59 4.04
N LEU A 136 -3.31 3.21 5.22
CA LEU A 136 -3.23 2.50 6.49
C LEU A 136 -4.58 1.86 6.82
N VAL A 137 -4.60 0.53 6.91
CA VAL A 137 -5.77 -0.27 7.27
C VAL A 137 -5.63 -0.73 8.72
N ARG A 138 -6.46 -0.20 9.61
CA ARG A 138 -6.42 -0.50 11.05
C ARG A 138 -6.87 -1.93 11.34
N PRO A 139 -6.58 -2.47 12.54
CA PRO A 139 -7.08 -3.78 12.96
C PRO A 139 -8.59 -3.90 12.76
N HIS A 140 -9.04 -4.97 12.11
CA HIS A 140 -10.45 -5.26 11.82
C HIS A 140 -11.17 -4.15 11.03
N GLU A 141 -10.43 -3.35 10.27
CA GLU A 141 -10.97 -2.32 9.40
C GLU A 141 -11.07 -2.83 7.96
N THR A 142 -12.14 -2.44 7.27
CA THR A 142 -12.25 -2.53 5.81
C THR A 142 -12.21 -1.13 5.20
N VAL A 143 -11.28 -0.87 4.30
CA VAL A 143 -11.18 0.37 3.53
C VAL A 143 -11.54 0.10 2.07
N GLN A 144 -12.44 0.89 1.50
CA GLN A 144 -12.77 0.82 0.08
C GLN A 144 -12.04 1.91 -0.69
N VAL A 145 -11.35 1.52 -1.76
CA VAL A 145 -10.64 2.43 -2.66
C VAL A 145 -11.12 2.27 -4.09
N LEU A 146 -11.18 3.38 -4.81
CA LEU A 146 -11.57 3.45 -6.20
C LEU A 146 -10.35 3.71 -7.07
N ILE A 147 -10.10 2.82 -8.01
CA ILE A 147 -8.88 2.80 -8.83
C ILE A 147 -9.27 2.91 -10.30
N LYS A 148 -8.59 3.78 -11.06
CA LYS A 148 -8.71 3.84 -12.51
C LYS A 148 -7.42 3.33 -13.12
N PHE A 149 -7.49 2.20 -13.82
CA PHE A 149 -6.33 1.61 -14.49
C PHE A 149 -6.06 2.29 -15.84
N PRO A 150 -4.78 2.42 -16.23
CA PRO A 150 -4.41 3.03 -17.50
C PRO A 150 -4.83 2.16 -18.68
N GLN A 151 -4.82 2.75 -19.89
CA GLN A 151 -5.06 2.01 -21.14
C GLN A 151 -3.84 1.16 -21.56
N PHE A 152 -2.66 1.44 -21.00
CA PHE A 152 -1.47 0.63 -21.22
C PHE A 152 -1.70 -0.77 -20.66
N SER A 153 -1.48 -1.78 -21.50
CA SER A 153 -1.59 -3.19 -21.15
C SER A 153 -0.27 -3.92 -21.36
N ASP A 154 0.08 -4.76 -20.40
CA ASP A 154 1.20 -5.68 -20.47
C ASP A 154 0.88 -6.93 -19.63
N ALA A 155 0.82 -8.09 -20.31
CA ALA A 155 0.57 -9.37 -19.67
C ALA A 155 1.85 -10.03 -19.10
N LYS A 156 3.03 -9.47 -19.39
CA LYS A 156 4.34 -10.08 -19.10
C LYS A 156 5.06 -9.44 -17.91
N THR A 157 4.83 -8.15 -17.67
CA THR A 157 5.47 -7.42 -16.57
C THR A 157 4.46 -7.17 -15.46
N PRO A 158 4.41 -8.00 -14.41
CA PRO A 158 3.50 -7.78 -13.30
C PRO A 158 3.89 -6.57 -12.46
N TYR A 159 2.87 -5.88 -11.95
CA TYR A 159 2.97 -4.93 -10.85
C TYR A 159 2.65 -5.63 -9.53
N MET A 160 2.97 -4.99 -8.41
CA MET A 160 2.73 -5.55 -7.08
C MET A 160 1.69 -4.74 -6.31
N TYR A 161 1.01 -5.44 -5.39
CA TYR A 161 0.38 -4.86 -4.22
C TYR A 161 0.87 -5.59 -2.98
N HIS A 162 1.11 -4.87 -1.90
CA HIS A 162 1.72 -5.45 -0.70
C HIS A 162 1.48 -4.60 0.55
N CYS A 163 1.79 -5.19 1.70
CA CYS A 163 2.01 -4.40 2.91
C CYS A 163 3.33 -3.63 2.77
N HIS A 164 3.33 -2.37 3.16
CA HIS A 164 4.51 -1.49 3.09
C HIS A 164 5.32 -1.48 4.41
N ILE A 165 5.04 -2.43 5.32
CA ILE A 165 6.01 -2.81 6.36
C ILE A 165 6.97 -3.78 5.66
N LEU A 166 8.23 -3.37 5.50
CA LEU A 166 9.20 -4.09 4.67
C LEU A 166 9.37 -5.54 5.13
N GLU A 167 9.42 -5.76 6.44
CA GLU A 167 9.50 -7.11 7.00
C GLU A 167 8.26 -7.94 6.64
N HIS A 168 7.08 -7.32 6.54
CA HIS A 168 5.88 -8.05 6.14
C HIS A 168 5.85 -8.36 4.64
N GLU A 169 6.35 -7.45 3.82
CA GLU A 169 6.54 -7.63 2.38
C GLU A 169 7.51 -8.79 2.12
N ASP A 170 8.70 -8.75 2.71
CA ASP A 170 9.77 -9.74 2.53
C ASP A 170 9.35 -11.15 2.97
N HIS A 171 8.47 -11.23 3.99
CA HIS A 171 7.93 -12.49 4.49
C HIS A 171 6.58 -12.88 3.87
N GLY A 172 6.17 -12.24 2.77
CA GLY A 172 5.16 -12.79 1.88
C GLY A 172 3.81 -12.06 1.80
N MET A 173 3.59 -10.95 2.52
CA MET A 173 2.36 -10.14 2.40
C MET A 173 2.35 -9.29 1.12
N MET A 174 2.44 -9.96 -0.02
CA MET A 174 2.53 -9.39 -1.35
C MET A 174 1.85 -10.30 -2.38
N GLY A 175 1.26 -9.69 -3.40
CA GLY A 175 0.74 -10.38 -4.57
C GLY A 175 1.01 -9.60 -5.86
N GLN A 176 0.81 -10.27 -6.99
CA GLN A 176 1.10 -9.72 -8.32
C GLN A 176 -0.16 -9.49 -9.14
N PHE A 177 -0.17 -8.45 -9.96
CA PHE A 177 -1.23 -8.24 -10.93
C PHE A 177 -0.70 -7.78 -12.29
N VAL A 178 -1.44 -8.09 -13.34
CA VAL A 178 -1.21 -7.57 -14.69
C VAL A 178 -2.40 -6.72 -15.13
N VAL A 179 -2.15 -5.78 -16.04
CA VAL A 179 -3.18 -4.95 -16.68
C VAL A 179 -3.26 -5.36 -18.15
N VAL A 180 -4.41 -5.86 -18.60
CA VAL A 180 -4.61 -6.43 -19.96
C VAL A 180 -5.91 -6.02 -20.64
#